data_AF-A0A6P1W9H8-F1
#
_entry.id   AF-A0A6P1W9H8-F1
#
_cell.length_a   1.000
_cell.length_b   1.000
_cell.length_c   1.000
_cell.angle_alpha   90.00
_cell.angle_beta   90.00
_cell.angle_gamma   90.00
#
_symmetry.space_group_name_H-M   'P 1'
#
loop_
_entity.id
_entity.type
_entity.pdbx_description
1 polymer ?
#
loop_
_entity_poly.entity_id
_entity_poly.type
_entity_poly.pdbx_seq_one_letter_code
_entity_poly.pdbx_strand_id
1 'polypeptide(L)'
;MLYHYSRLTFSQLYNSTMTPSQSNTGAINPVFPGGALALQRFVDQTKQPVSPPASETVFVEFVVNVDGSVSDYTVLKGAGMEADLEAVRIVSIMPEWTPGTIDGEPARFKFVLPIPFKD
;
A
#
# COMPACT_ATOMS: atom_id res chain seq x y z
N MET A 1 -17.40 8.92 15.71
CA MET A 1 -16.54 7.78 16.11
C MET A 1 -15.33 7.78 15.19
N LEU A 2 -14.24 8.44 15.58
CA LEU A 2 -13.02 8.54 14.77
C LEU A 2 -12.04 7.48 15.26
N TYR A 3 -11.64 6.59 14.36
CA TYR A 3 -10.74 5.47 14.64
C TYR A 3 -9.40 5.96 15.20
N HIS A 4 -9.06 5.47 16.40
CA HIS A 4 -7.73 5.63 17.00
C HIS A 4 -6.69 4.86 16.17
N TYR A 5 -6.03 5.53 15.22
CA TYR A 5 -4.84 5.02 14.50
C TYR A 5 -3.51 5.32 15.21
N SER A 6 -3.55 5.70 16.49
CA SER A 6 -2.34 5.97 17.26
C SER A 6 -1.83 4.67 17.91
N ARG A 7 -0.96 3.93 17.21
CA ARG A 7 0.09 2.99 17.71
C ARG A 7 0.46 1.83 16.76
N LEU A 8 -0.05 1.79 15.54
CA LEU A 8 0.32 0.73 14.60
C LEU A 8 1.53 1.15 13.74
N THR A 9 2.51 0.25 13.63
CA THR A 9 3.63 0.41 12.69
C THR A 9 3.11 0.28 11.26
N PHE A 10 3.84 0.81 10.28
CA PHE A 10 3.50 0.63 8.87
C PHE A 10 3.32 -0.85 8.49
N SER A 11 4.17 -1.76 9.00
CA SER A 11 4.00 -3.20 8.77
C SER A 11 2.71 -3.77 9.36
N GLN A 12 2.29 -3.27 10.53
CA GLN A 12 1.01 -3.66 11.15
C GLN A 12 -0.19 -3.07 10.40
N LEU A 13 -0.09 -1.84 9.91
CA LEU A 13 -1.12 -1.21 9.08
C LEU A 13 -1.25 -1.92 7.73
N TYR A 14 -0.12 -2.19 7.07
CA TYR A 14 -0.06 -2.93 5.82
C TYR A 14 -0.70 -4.31 5.95
N ASN A 15 -0.32 -5.10 6.96
CA ASN A 15 -0.94 -6.40 7.21
C ASN A 15 -2.45 -6.30 7.52
N SER A 16 -2.91 -5.18 8.09
CA SER A 16 -4.34 -4.96 8.38
C SER A 16 -5.16 -4.56 7.15
N THR A 17 -4.57 -3.85 6.18
CA THR A 17 -5.23 -3.52 4.91
C THR A 17 -5.24 -4.69 3.94
N MET A 18 -4.43 -5.73 4.19
CA MET A 18 -4.45 -6.98 3.43
C MET A 18 -5.64 -7.88 3.71
N THR A 19 -6.51 -7.57 4.67
CA THR A 19 -7.56 -8.52 5.08
C THR A 19 -8.53 -8.79 3.93
N PRO A 20 -8.49 -9.99 3.28
CA PRO A 20 -9.69 -10.46 2.65
C PRO A 20 -10.64 -10.73 3.81
N SER A 21 -11.88 -10.28 3.68
CA SER A 21 -12.95 -10.71 4.57
C SER A 21 -12.87 -12.25 4.72
N GLN A 22 -12.63 -12.70 5.95
CA GLN A 22 -12.88 -14.05 6.47
C GLN A 22 -11.86 -15.14 6.12
N SER A 23 -11.41 -15.83 7.16
CA SER A 23 -10.52 -17.00 7.19
C SER A 23 -11.15 -18.28 6.59
N ASN A 24 -11.87 -18.19 5.47
CA ASN A 24 -12.58 -19.33 4.85
C ASN A 24 -12.65 -19.28 3.31
N THR A 25 -11.87 -18.44 2.62
CA THR A 25 -12.06 -18.07 1.19
C THR A 25 -11.02 -18.61 0.22
N GLY A 26 -10.14 -19.54 0.62
CA GLY A 26 -9.11 -20.07 -0.28
C GLY A 26 -8.14 -19.02 -0.85
N ALA A 27 -8.15 -17.81 -0.29
CA ALA A 27 -7.43 -16.66 -0.83
C ALA A 27 -5.97 -16.61 -0.33
N ILE A 28 -5.04 -16.50 -1.27
CA ILE A 28 -3.63 -16.22 -1.03
C ILE A 28 -3.37 -14.79 -1.50
N ASN A 29 -2.95 -13.91 -0.59
CA ASN A 29 -2.71 -12.51 -0.91
C ASN A 29 -1.45 -12.33 -1.77
N PRO A 30 -1.43 -11.32 -2.66
CA PRO A 30 -0.20 -10.90 -3.32
C PRO A 30 0.89 -10.50 -2.33
N VAL A 31 2.15 -10.71 -2.71
CA VAL A 31 3.32 -10.45 -1.88
C VAL A 31 4.32 -9.57 -2.63
N PHE A 32 4.62 -8.39 -2.08
CA PHE A 32 5.70 -7.54 -2.58
C PHE A 32 7.05 -8.31 -2.57
N PRO A 33 7.95 -8.12 -3.53
CA PRO A 33 9.25 -8.80 -3.55
C PRO A 33 10.03 -8.61 -2.25
N GLY A 34 10.32 -9.69 -1.52
CA GLY A 34 10.98 -9.64 -0.21
C GLY A 34 10.04 -9.31 0.98
N GLY A 35 8.73 -9.29 0.74
CA GLY A 35 7.68 -9.16 1.75
C GLY A 35 7.50 -7.74 2.32
N ALA A 36 6.72 -7.65 3.40
CA ALA A 36 6.31 -6.38 4.01
C ALA A 36 7.49 -5.47 4.43
N LEU A 37 8.59 -6.07 4.92
CA LEU A 37 9.76 -5.30 5.33
C LEU A 37 10.51 -4.71 4.13
N ALA A 38 10.56 -5.43 3.01
CA ALA A 38 11.14 -4.91 1.78
C ALA A 38 10.28 -3.78 1.21
N LEU A 39 8.95 -3.89 1.28
CA LEU A 39 8.05 -2.80 0.90
C LEU A 39 8.27 -1.54 1.74
N GLN A 40 8.38 -1.67 3.06
CA GLN A 40 8.71 -0.53 3.93
C GLN A 40 10.00 0.16 3.47
N ARG A 41 11.08 -0.62 3.30
CA ARG A 41 12.37 -0.08 2.89
C ARG A 41 12.30 0.58 1.51
N PHE A 42 11.57 -0.02 0.59
CA PHE A 42 11.33 0.54 -0.74
C PHE A 42 10.68 1.92 -0.63
N VAL A 43 9.62 2.06 0.18
CA VAL A 43 8.97 3.35 0.41
C VAL A 43 9.95 4.36 1.02
N ASP A 44 10.69 3.97 2.05
CA ASP A 44 11.62 4.88 2.74
C ASP A 44 12.77 5.36 1.84
N GLN A 45 13.30 4.46 1.00
CA GLN A 45 14.41 4.77 0.09
C GLN A 45 13.98 5.56 -1.14
N THR A 46 12.73 5.38 -1.57
CA THR A 46 12.22 5.98 -2.81
C THR A 46 11.63 7.37 -2.57
N LYS A 47 11.10 7.61 -1.37
CA LYS A 47 10.39 8.84 -1.00
C LYS A 47 11.31 10.06 -1.11
N GLN A 48 10.83 11.05 -1.85
CA GLN A 48 11.47 12.35 -1.99
C GLN A 48 10.87 13.37 -1.02
N PRO A 49 11.64 14.39 -0.61
CA PRO A 49 11.10 15.53 0.13
C PRO A 49 10.03 16.27 -0.69
N VAL A 50 9.01 16.79 0.00
CA VAL A 50 7.91 17.56 -0.58
C VAL A 50 7.88 18.98 -0.03
N SER A 51 7.35 19.94 -0.80
CA SER A 51 7.27 21.35 -0.40
C SER A 51 5.86 21.92 -0.62
N PRO A 52 5.17 22.42 0.41
CA PRO A 52 5.61 22.48 1.80
C PRO A 52 5.73 21.08 2.43
N PRO A 53 6.53 20.93 3.50
CA PRO A 53 6.61 19.66 4.23
C PRO A 53 5.22 19.22 4.70
N ALA A 54 4.89 17.95 4.46
CA ALA A 54 3.65 17.33 4.94
C ALA A 54 3.92 16.57 6.24
N SER A 55 2.97 16.63 7.19
CA SER A 55 3.08 15.97 8.50
C SER A 55 2.04 14.85 8.69
N GLU A 56 1.29 14.53 7.65
CA GLU A 56 0.26 13.49 7.66
C GLU A 56 0.68 12.26 6.84
N THR A 57 -0.11 11.20 6.97
CA THR A 57 0.02 9.98 6.17
C THR A 57 -0.92 10.08 4.98
N VAL A 58 -0.38 9.87 3.77
CA VAL A 58 -1.18 9.70 2.56
C VAL A 58 -1.60 8.24 2.45
N PHE A 59 -2.86 7.98 2.14
CA PHE A 59 -3.38 6.62 1.94
C PHE A 59 -3.71 6.44 0.46
N VAL A 60 -3.00 5.52 -0.19
CA VAL A 60 -3.19 5.23 -1.62
C VAL A 60 -3.82 3.86 -1.79
N GLU A 61 -5.00 3.82 -2.38
CA GLU A 61 -5.61 2.60 -2.91
C GLU A 61 -5.00 2.25 -4.27
N PHE A 62 -4.74 0.97 -4.52
CA PHE A 62 -4.26 0.46 -5.80
C PHE A 62 -4.67 -1.00 -5.99
N VAL A 63 -4.55 -1.50 -7.22
CA VAL A 63 -4.81 -2.90 -7.57
C VAL A 63 -3.51 -3.60 -7.95
N VAL A 64 -3.26 -4.76 -7.35
CA VAL A 64 -2.27 -5.74 -7.82
C VAL A 64 -2.98 -6.69 -8.80
N ASN A 65 -2.46 -6.74 -10.02
CA ASN A 65 -3.01 -7.56 -11.11
C ASN A 65 -2.52 -9.01 -11.04
N VAL A 66 -3.11 -9.87 -11.86
CA VAL A 66 -2.80 -11.31 -11.92
C VAL A 66 -1.38 -11.61 -12.41
N ASP A 67 -0.74 -10.63 -13.07
CA ASP A 67 0.65 -10.68 -13.53
C ASP A 67 1.63 -10.06 -12.53
N GLY A 68 1.14 -9.55 -11.39
CA GLY A 68 1.96 -8.86 -10.39
C GLY A 68 2.14 -7.37 -10.62
N SER A 69 1.71 -6.82 -11.76
CA SER A 69 1.75 -5.37 -12.01
C SER A 69 0.78 -4.62 -11.09
N VAL A 70 1.04 -3.33 -10.85
CA VAL A 70 0.15 -2.46 -10.06
C VAL A 70 -0.55 -1.45 -10.94
N SER A 71 -1.80 -1.11 -10.62
CA SER A 71 -2.66 -0.21 -11.40
C SER A 71 -3.73 0.47 -10.53
N ASP A 72 -4.59 1.29 -11.14
CA ASP A 72 -5.80 1.87 -10.51
C ASP A 72 -5.53 2.64 -9.20
N TYR A 73 -4.63 3.63 -9.26
CA TYR A 73 -4.21 4.40 -8.08
C TYR A 73 -5.23 5.47 -7.68
N THR A 74 -5.67 5.46 -6.43
CA THR A 74 -6.58 6.48 -5.88
C THR A 74 -6.10 6.95 -4.51
N VAL A 75 -5.97 8.26 -4.32
CA VAL A 75 -5.68 8.83 -2.99
C VAL A 75 -6.98 8.87 -2.18
N LEU A 76 -7.06 8.03 -1.15
CA LEU A 76 -8.24 7.96 -0.26
C LEU A 76 -8.19 9.05 0.81
N LYS A 77 -7.00 9.37 1.29
CA LYS A 77 -6.73 10.48 2.21
C LYS A 77 -5.39 11.09 1.85
N GLY A 78 -5.39 12.36 1.47
CA GLY A 78 -4.20 13.12 1.12
C GLY A 78 -3.58 13.90 2.29
N ALA A 79 -2.39 14.43 2.04
CA ALA A 79 -1.63 15.31 2.94
C ALA A 79 -1.17 16.62 2.25
N GLY A 80 -1.65 16.87 1.02
CA GLY A 80 -1.29 18.02 0.20
C GLY A 80 -0.80 17.58 -1.17
N MET A 81 -0.95 18.44 -2.19
CA MET A 81 -0.76 18.08 -3.59
C MET A 81 0.59 17.40 -3.89
N GLU A 82 1.71 17.96 -3.41
CA GLU A 82 3.04 17.36 -3.63
C GLU A 82 3.20 16.01 -2.93
N ALA A 83 2.68 15.87 -1.71
CA ALA A 83 2.70 14.60 -0.97
C ALA A 83 1.82 13.53 -1.64
N ASP A 84 0.66 13.93 -2.14
CA ASP A 84 -0.29 13.05 -2.81
C ASP A 84 0.29 12.53 -4.14
N LEU A 85 0.90 13.42 -4.93
CA LEU A 85 1.60 13.06 -6.17
C LEU A 85 2.79 12.15 -5.91
N GLU A 86 3.60 12.44 -4.90
CA GLU A 86 4.74 11.61 -4.53
C GLU A 86 4.31 10.22 -4.04
N ALA A 87 3.24 10.15 -3.24
CA ALA A 87 2.66 8.89 -2.79
C ALA A 87 2.19 8.02 -3.97
N VAL A 88 1.48 8.63 -4.94
CA VAL A 88 1.07 7.92 -6.16
C VAL A 88 2.28 7.49 -6.99
N ARG A 89 3.30 8.35 -7.12
CA ARG A 89 4.54 8.00 -7.84
C ARG A 89 5.19 6.77 -7.23
N ILE A 90 5.41 6.75 -5.93
CA ILE A 90 6.02 5.62 -5.21
C ILE A 90 5.26 4.32 -5.50
N VAL A 91 3.92 4.35 -5.44
CA VAL A 91 3.10 3.16 -5.74
C VAL A 91 3.20 2.76 -7.22
N SER A 92 3.21 3.72 -8.14
CA SER A 92 3.25 3.45 -9.58
C SER A 92 4.56 2.83 -10.07
N ILE A 93 5.67 3.01 -9.34
CA ILE A 93 6.98 2.47 -9.72
C ILE A 93 7.41 1.25 -8.91
N MET A 94 6.46 0.61 -8.21
CA MET A 94 6.75 -0.64 -7.52
C MET A 94 7.18 -1.73 -8.50
N PRO A 95 8.10 -2.62 -8.10
CA PRO A 95 8.37 -3.84 -8.85
C PRO A 95 7.13 -4.73 -8.91
N GLU A 96 7.13 -5.68 -9.84
CA GLU A 96 6.09 -6.71 -9.93
C GLU A 96 5.99 -7.51 -8.63
N TRP A 97 4.77 -7.71 -8.16
CA TRP A 97 4.43 -8.48 -6.97
C TRP A 97 4.29 -9.95 -7.33
N THR A 98 4.52 -10.84 -6.37
CA THR A 98 3.98 -12.20 -6.48
C THR A 98 2.45 -12.08 -6.47
N PRO A 99 1.73 -12.49 -7.52
CA PRO A 99 0.28 -12.35 -7.59
C PRO A 99 -0.40 -13.25 -6.57
N GLY A 100 -1.63 -12.88 -6.22
CA GLY A 100 -2.48 -13.64 -5.31
C GLY A 100 -3.41 -14.56 -6.06
N THR A 101 -4.03 -15.47 -5.33
CA THR A 101 -5.02 -16.41 -5.86
C THR A 101 -6.26 -16.44 -4.97
N ILE A 102 -7.40 -16.82 -5.54
CA ILE A 102 -8.63 -17.16 -4.83
C ILE A 102 -9.04 -18.55 -5.30
N ASP A 103 -9.21 -19.48 -4.37
CA ASP A 103 -9.53 -20.89 -4.67
C ASP A 103 -8.57 -21.54 -5.69
N GLY A 104 -7.29 -21.12 -5.67
CA GLY A 104 -6.24 -21.62 -6.56
C GLY A 104 -6.10 -20.88 -7.90
N GLU A 105 -7.05 -19.99 -8.24
CA GLU A 105 -7.03 -19.23 -9.49
C GLU A 105 -6.43 -17.82 -9.30
N PRO A 106 -5.59 -17.32 -10.22
CA PRO A 106 -5.06 -15.95 -10.16
C PRO A 106 -6.17 -14.90 -10.10
N ALA A 107 -6.08 -13.99 -9.15
CA ALA A 107 -7.08 -12.94 -8.95
C ALA A 107 -6.44 -11.57 -8.75
N ARG A 108 -7.19 -10.52 -9.09
CA ARG A 108 -6.81 -9.13 -8.80
C ARG A 108 -7.15 -8.80 -7.36
N PHE A 109 -6.26 -8.10 -6.68
CA PHE A 109 -6.46 -7.68 -5.29
C PHE A 109 -6.32 -6.18 -5.16
N LYS A 110 -7.23 -5.60 -4.38
CA LYS A 110 -7.20 -4.19 -4.03
C LYS A 110 -6.52 -4.00 -2.68
N PHE A 111 -5.58 -3.06 -2.61
CA PHE A 111 -4.82 -2.73 -1.42
C PHE A 111 -4.94 -1.25 -1.10
N VAL A 112 -4.71 -0.92 0.17
CA VAL A 112 -4.45 0.44 0.62
C VAL A 112 -3.09 0.49 1.30
N LEU A 113 -2.21 1.36 0.82
CA LEU A 113 -0.89 1.60 1.39
C LEU A 113 -0.84 2.95 2.12
N PRO A 114 -0.60 2.97 3.44
CA PRO A 114 -0.31 4.20 4.16
C PRO A 114 1.15 4.63 3.95
N ILE A 115 1.38 5.81 3.39
CA ILE A 115 2.72 6.39 3.19
C ILE A 115 2.87 7.60 4.13
N PRO A 116 3.62 7.47 5.24
CA PRO A 116 3.83 8.57 6.17
C PRO A 116 4.80 9.61 5.60
N PHE A 117 4.43 10.90 5.63
CA PHE A 117 5.33 12.02 5.31
C PHE A 117 5.87 12.73 6.55
N LYS A 118 5.40 12.35 7.75
CA LYS A 118 6.00 12.76 9.02
C LYS A 118 7.30 12.01 9.28
N ASP A 119 8.28 12.73 9.81
CA ASP A 119 9.49 12.21 10.43
C ASP A 119 9.22 11.70 11.87
#